data_AF-A0AAP0K3K4-F1
#
_entry.id   AF-A0AAP0K3K4-F1
#
_cell.length_a   1.000
_cell.length_b   1.000
_cell.length_c   1.000
_cell.angle_alpha   90.00
_cell.angle_beta   90.00
_cell.angle_gamma   90.00
#
_symmetry.space_group_name_H-M   'P 1'
#
loop_
_entity.id
_entity.type
_entity.pdbx_description
1 polymer ?
#
loop_
_entity_poly.entity_id
_entity_poly.type
_entity_poly.pdbx_seq_one_letter_code
_entity_poly.pdbx_strand_id
1 'polypeptide(L)'
;MASLATALSATGTKFSDELTYMHGMAPRSANCAALEDGGMQVLSREDIETLSLCKKMMERGECPPLMVVFDSKEGFTVEADRFIKDLTIVTEYTGDVDYLMNREHDDGDSMMTLLSAKTPSQSLVICPDKCGNIARFINGINNHTPEGKKKQNLKCVRYDVNGECRVLLIAIRDISKGERLYYDYNGHEHEYPTHNFL
;
A
#
# COMPACT_ATOMS: atom_id res chain seq x y z
N MET A 1 -11.11 -12.20 -4.96
CA MET A 1 -11.90 -11.67 -3.82
C MET A 1 -12.09 -12.64 -2.67
N ALA A 2 -12.47 -13.92 -2.88
CA ALA A 2 -12.70 -14.85 -1.76
C ALA A 2 -11.46 -15.04 -0.84
N SER A 3 -10.27 -15.20 -1.44
CA SER A 3 -9.01 -15.30 -0.68
C SER A 3 -8.74 -14.07 0.19
N LEU A 4 -8.95 -12.86 -0.37
CA LEU A 4 -8.85 -11.60 0.37
C LEU A 4 -9.86 -11.54 1.53
N ALA A 5 -11.12 -11.92 1.30
CA ALA A 5 -12.13 -11.93 2.35
C ALA A 5 -11.76 -12.87 3.51
N THR A 6 -11.20 -14.03 3.21
CA THR A 6 -10.68 -14.97 4.22
C THR A 6 -9.54 -14.35 5.02
N ALA A 7 -8.56 -13.73 4.35
CA ALA A 7 -7.41 -13.11 5.02
C ALA A 7 -7.85 -11.94 5.92
N LEU A 8 -8.70 -11.05 5.41
CA LEU A 8 -9.28 -9.94 6.18
C LEU A 8 -10.06 -10.44 7.39
N SER A 9 -10.86 -11.49 7.24
CA SER A 9 -11.59 -12.09 8.36
C SER A 9 -10.65 -12.70 9.40
N ALA A 10 -9.56 -13.35 8.96
CA ALA A 10 -8.56 -13.93 9.85
C ALA A 10 -7.78 -12.88 10.64
N THR A 11 -7.59 -11.68 10.08
CA THR A 11 -6.94 -10.55 10.76
C THR A 11 -7.91 -9.61 11.47
N GLY A 12 -9.22 -9.89 11.46
CA GLY A 12 -10.23 -9.03 12.09
C GLY A 12 -10.43 -7.68 11.41
N THR A 13 -10.10 -7.57 10.12
CA THR A 13 -10.08 -6.32 9.35
C THR A 13 -11.27 -6.25 8.40
N LYS A 14 -11.89 -5.07 8.29
CA LYS A 14 -12.96 -4.82 7.32
C LYS A 14 -12.39 -4.37 6.00
N PHE A 15 -12.99 -4.80 4.90
CA PHE A 15 -12.61 -4.34 3.58
C PHE A 15 -12.88 -2.84 3.42
N SER A 16 -11.89 -2.09 2.96
CA SER A 16 -11.99 -0.71 2.49
C SER A 16 -11.02 -0.48 1.33
N ASP A 17 -11.52 -0.04 0.18
CA ASP A 17 -10.70 0.30 -1.00
C ASP A 17 -10.48 1.82 -1.14
N GLU A 18 -10.65 2.54 -0.04
CA GLU A 18 -10.40 3.98 0.05
C GLU A 18 -9.67 4.30 1.36
N LEU A 19 -8.97 5.44 1.38
CA LEU A 19 -8.52 6.08 2.61
C LEU A 19 -9.72 6.51 3.44
N THR A 20 -9.73 6.14 4.72
CA THR A 20 -10.80 6.45 5.67
C THR A 20 -10.31 7.44 6.72
N TYR A 21 -11.19 8.34 7.16
CA TYR A 21 -10.88 9.41 8.10
C TYR A 21 -11.83 9.32 9.30
N MET A 22 -11.35 8.69 10.37
CA MET A 22 -12.17 8.34 11.53
C MET A 22 -12.17 9.45 12.58
N HIS A 23 -13.26 9.54 13.35
CA HIS A 23 -13.31 10.46 14.48
C HIS A 23 -12.23 10.13 15.51
N GLY A 24 -11.49 11.15 15.94
CA GLY A 24 -10.34 10.99 16.85
C GLY A 24 -9.01 10.69 16.16
N MET A 25 -9.01 10.48 14.84
CA MET A 25 -7.81 10.34 14.00
C MET A 25 -7.62 11.61 13.14
N ALA A 26 -6.71 11.56 12.17
CA ALA A 26 -6.49 12.69 11.27
C ALA A 26 -7.74 12.99 10.42
N PRO A 27 -8.19 14.26 10.33
CA PRO A 27 -9.26 14.63 9.42
C PRO A 27 -8.76 14.64 7.98
N ARG A 28 -9.68 14.48 7.01
CA ARG A 28 -9.35 14.54 5.58
C ARG A 28 -8.61 15.81 5.18
N SER A 29 -8.94 16.94 5.80
CA SER A 29 -8.26 18.23 5.55
C SER A 29 -6.78 18.25 5.95
N ALA A 30 -6.31 17.30 6.77
CA ALA A 30 -4.89 17.17 7.09
C ALA A 30 -4.10 16.51 5.95
N ASN A 31 -4.75 15.71 5.10
CA ASN A 31 -4.13 15.10 3.93
C ASN A 31 -4.01 16.16 2.82
N CYS A 32 -2.93 16.94 2.88
CA CYS A 32 -2.59 17.97 1.91
C CYS A 32 -1.19 17.73 1.36
N ALA A 33 -1.10 17.37 0.08
CA ALA A 33 0.17 17.01 -0.56
C ALA A 33 1.21 18.15 -0.58
N ALA A 34 0.75 19.40 -0.50
CA ALA A 34 1.61 20.57 -0.40
C ALA A 34 2.43 20.65 0.91
N LEU A 35 2.08 19.83 1.92
CA LEU A 35 2.82 19.75 3.19
C LEU A 35 4.02 18.79 3.14
N GLU A 36 4.15 17.98 2.08
CA GLU A 36 5.25 17.03 1.91
C GLU A 36 6.59 17.76 1.88
N ASP A 37 7.53 17.38 2.74
CA ASP A 37 8.86 17.97 2.74
C ASP A 37 9.61 17.58 1.47
N GLY A 38 10.16 18.59 0.78
CA GLY A 38 10.72 18.40 -0.56
C GLY A 38 9.70 18.32 -1.70
N GLY A 39 8.39 18.34 -1.40
CA GLY A 39 7.29 18.32 -2.36
C GLY A 39 6.92 16.92 -2.87
N MET A 40 5.68 16.77 -3.33
CA MET A 40 5.15 15.50 -3.86
C MET A 40 4.94 15.58 -5.37
N GLN A 41 5.28 14.52 -6.09
CA GLN A 41 5.02 14.40 -7.53
C GLN A 41 3.51 14.39 -7.82
N VAL A 42 3.08 15.16 -8.82
CA VAL A 42 1.67 15.25 -9.21
C VAL A 42 1.35 14.14 -10.20
N LEU A 43 0.27 13.39 -9.95
CA LEU A 43 -0.21 12.38 -10.88
C LEU A 43 -0.81 13.05 -12.11
N SER A 44 -0.41 12.61 -13.31
CA SER A 44 -0.89 13.22 -14.55
C SER A 44 -2.41 13.04 -14.69
N ARG A 45 -3.07 13.92 -15.45
CA ARG A 45 -4.51 13.79 -15.69
C ARG A 45 -4.89 12.42 -16.29
N GLU A 46 -4.09 11.92 -17.22
CA GLU A 46 -4.29 10.61 -17.86
C GLU A 46 -4.18 9.46 -16.85
N ASP A 47 -3.20 9.54 -15.95
CA ASP A 47 -3.02 8.55 -14.89
C ASP A 47 -4.13 8.62 -13.82
N ILE A 48 -4.65 9.83 -13.53
CA ILE A 48 -5.83 10.00 -12.66
C ILE A 48 -7.07 9.35 -13.29
N GLU A 49 -7.27 9.52 -14.59
CA GLU A 49 -8.37 8.87 -15.33
C GLU A 49 -8.21 7.33 -15.29
N THR A 50 -6.98 6.83 -15.41
CA THR A 50 -6.64 5.40 -15.29
C THR A 50 -6.92 4.87 -13.88
N LEU A 51 -6.48 5.57 -12.83
CA LEU A 51 -6.76 5.21 -11.43
C LEU A 51 -8.28 5.20 -11.16
N SER A 52 -9.02 6.19 -11.68
CA SER A 52 -10.48 6.24 -11.57
C SER A 52 -11.15 5.06 -12.27
N LEU A 53 -10.63 4.64 -13.43
CA LEU A 53 -11.11 3.45 -14.13
C LEU A 53 -10.90 2.18 -13.28
N CYS A 54 -9.71 2.00 -12.69
CA CYS A 54 -9.42 0.88 -11.80
C CYS A 54 -10.39 0.82 -10.62
N LYS A 55 -10.70 1.95 -9.97
CA LYS A 55 -11.68 2.03 -8.87
C LYS A 55 -13.08 1.62 -9.34
N LYS A 56 -13.55 2.13 -10.48
CA LYS A 56 -14.85 1.75 -11.07
C LYS A 56 -14.91 0.27 -11.44
N MET A 57 -13.81 -0.31 -11.90
CA MET A 57 -13.69 -1.75 -12.15
C MET A 57 -13.85 -2.55 -10.85
N MET A 58 -13.19 -2.12 -9.78
CA MET A 58 -13.34 -2.73 -8.44
C MET A 58 -14.79 -2.67 -7.94
N GLU A 59 -15.47 -1.53 -8.07
CA GLU A 59 -16.87 -1.34 -7.64
C GLU A 59 -17.85 -2.31 -8.32
N ARG A 60 -17.59 -2.68 -9.59
CA ARG A 60 -18.41 -3.64 -10.35
C ARG A 60 -17.93 -5.09 -10.25
N GLY A 61 -16.92 -5.37 -9.40
CA GLY A 61 -16.39 -6.72 -9.17
C GLY A 61 -15.31 -7.17 -10.15
N GLU A 62 -14.81 -6.29 -11.01
CA GLU A 62 -13.66 -6.54 -11.89
C GLU A 62 -12.35 -6.26 -11.15
N CYS A 63 -12.02 -7.16 -10.22
CA CYS A 63 -10.84 -7.01 -9.38
C CYS A 63 -9.53 -7.33 -10.13
N PRO A 64 -8.38 -6.76 -9.69
CA PRO A 64 -7.09 -7.15 -10.23
C PRO A 64 -6.88 -8.65 -10.01
N PRO A 65 -6.15 -9.34 -10.92
CA PRO A 65 -6.00 -10.78 -10.89
C PRO A 65 -4.99 -11.19 -9.81
N LEU A 66 -5.39 -11.06 -8.55
CA LEU A 66 -4.58 -11.27 -7.36
C LEU A 66 -5.20 -12.30 -6.43
N MET A 67 -4.35 -13.08 -5.79
CA MET A 67 -4.73 -14.08 -4.80
C MET A 67 -3.94 -13.89 -3.52
N VAL A 68 -4.64 -13.85 -2.39
CA VAL A 68 -4.00 -13.94 -1.07
C VAL A 68 -3.76 -15.40 -0.74
N VAL A 69 -2.53 -15.76 -0.38
CA VAL A 69 -2.09 -17.12 -0.09
C VAL A 69 -1.31 -17.14 1.21
N PHE A 70 -1.64 -18.09 2.09
CA PHE A 70 -0.91 -18.28 3.34
C PHE A 70 0.37 -19.10 3.09
N ASP A 71 1.49 -18.57 3.56
CA ASP A 71 2.80 -19.19 3.59
C ASP A 71 3.24 -19.37 5.05
N SER A 72 3.71 -20.56 5.40
CA SER A 72 4.13 -20.88 6.78
C SER A 72 5.27 -20.01 7.33
N LYS A 73 6.06 -19.38 6.46
CA LYS A 73 7.23 -18.57 6.85
C LYS A 73 6.97 -17.07 6.71
N GLU A 74 6.12 -16.69 5.76
CA GLU A 74 5.86 -15.29 5.41
C GLU A 74 4.45 -14.80 5.81
N GLY A 75 3.60 -15.68 6.34
CA GLY A 75 2.23 -15.33 6.70
C GLY A 75 1.33 -15.21 5.47
N PHE A 76 0.38 -14.26 5.50
CA PHE A 76 -0.40 -13.96 4.31
C PHE A 76 0.44 -13.20 3.29
N THR A 77 0.51 -13.73 2.07
CA THR A 77 1.23 -13.15 0.93
C THR A 77 0.27 -12.93 -0.24
N VAL A 78 0.68 -12.15 -1.24
CA VAL A 78 -0.10 -11.95 -2.47
C VAL A 78 0.67 -12.45 -3.68
N GLU A 79 -0.01 -13.19 -4.55
CA GLU A 79 0.51 -13.64 -5.83
C GLU A 79 -0.40 -13.24 -6.99
N ALA A 80 0.17 -13.12 -8.17
CA ALA A 80 -0.56 -12.84 -9.39
C ALA A 80 -1.32 -14.10 -9.87
N ASP A 81 -2.65 -14.04 -10.00
CA ASP A 81 -3.47 -15.13 -10.56
C ASP A 81 -3.52 -15.11 -12.09
N ARG A 82 -3.07 -14.02 -12.70
CA ARG A 82 -2.85 -13.89 -14.15
C ARG A 82 -1.62 -13.05 -14.41
N PHE A 83 -1.20 -13.00 -15.67
CA PHE A 83 -0.14 -12.10 -16.09
C PHE A 83 -0.49 -10.63 -15.78
N ILE A 84 0.46 -9.90 -15.19
CA ILE A 84 0.37 -8.46 -14.95
C ILE A 84 1.50 -7.81 -15.73
N LYS A 85 1.15 -6.83 -16.57
CA LYS A 85 2.13 -6.14 -17.41
C LYS A 85 2.93 -5.12 -16.57
N ASP A 86 4.16 -4.86 -16.99
CA ASP A 86 4.93 -3.70 -16.52
C ASP A 86 4.09 -2.41 -16.54
N LEU A 87 4.35 -1.53 -15.57
CA LEU A 87 3.66 -0.25 -15.32
C LEU A 87 2.16 -0.35 -14.98
N THR A 88 1.64 -1.54 -14.67
CA THR A 88 0.25 -1.70 -14.21
C THR A 88 0.09 -1.19 -12.78
N ILE A 89 -0.94 -0.35 -12.53
CA ILE A 89 -1.40 -0.03 -11.17
C ILE A 89 -2.02 -1.31 -10.58
N VAL A 90 -1.39 -1.86 -9.55
CA VAL A 90 -1.81 -3.12 -8.93
C VAL A 90 -2.90 -2.86 -7.89
N THR A 91 -2.67 -1.90 -7.00
CA THR A 91 -3.63 -1.51 -5.96
C THR A 91 -3.19 -0.19 -5.32
N GLU A 92 -4.11 0.48 -4.65
CA GLU A 92 -3.82 1.59 -3.74
C GLU A 92 -3.61 1.03 -2.33
N TYR A 93 -2.68 1.60 -1.56
CA TYR A 93 -2.56 1.26 -0.14
C TYR A 93 -3.63 2.02 0.65
N THR A 94 -4.55 1.31 1.31
CA THR A 94 -5.72 1.89 1.97
C THR A 94 -5.83 1.49 3.43
N GLY A 95 -6.51 2.33 4.19
CA GLY A 95 -6.76 2.16 5.62
C GLY A 95 -7.17 3.46 6.29
N ASP A 96 -7.29 3.43 7.61
CA ASP A 96 -7.60 4.62 8.39
C ASP A 96 -6.38 5.55 8.40
N VAL A 97 -6.58 6.84 8.11
CA VAL A 97 -5.51 7.84 8.11
C VAL A 97 -5.38 8.45 9.49
N ASP A 98 -4.16 8.44 10.03
CA ASP A 98 -3.84 9.02 11.33
C ASP A 98 -2.60 9.91 11.28
N TYR A 99 -2.38 10.67 12.35
CA TYR A 99 -1.11 11.31 12.59
C TYR A 99 -0.08 10.29 13.03
N LEU A 100 1.14 10.39 12.50
CA LEU A 100 2.24 9.49 12.85
C LEU A 100 2.52 9.49 14.38
N MET A 101 2.45 10.67 15.01
CA MET A 101 2.66 10.81 16.46
C MET A 101 1.63 10.03 17.32
N ASN A 102 0.44 9.74 16.78
CA ASN A 102 -0.57 8.96 17.48
C ASN A 102 -0.25 7.45 17.47
N ARG A 103 0.75 7.03 16.68
CA ARG A 103 1.08 5.64 16.38
C ARG A 103 2.51 5.25 16.80
N GLU A 104 3.19 6.09 17.59
CA GLU A 104 4.55 5.82 18.10
C GLU A 104 4.67 4.55 18.96
N HIS A 105 3.56 4.11 19.54
CA HIS A 105 3.46 2.91 20.37
C HIS A 105 2.49 1.87 19.79
N ASP A 106 2.23 1.94 18.48
CA ASP A 106 1.38 0.97 17.81
C ASP A 106 2.19 -0.29 17.46
N ASP A 107 1.63 -1.46 17.73
CA ASP A 107 2.23 -2.77 17.40
C ASP A 107 1.90 -3.21 15.96
N GLY A 108 1.23 -2.37 15.17
CA GLY A 108 0.84 -2.64 13.79
C GLY A 108 2.03 -2.80 12.84
N ASP A 109 2.14 -3.98 12.23
CA ASP A 109 3.20 -4.35 11.27
C ASP A 109 2.95 -3.85 9.83
N SER A 110 1.83 -3.19 9.58
CA SER A 110 1.36 -2.84 8.23
C SER A 110 1.18 -1.33 8.05
N MET A 111 1.82 -0.50 8.88
CA MET A 111 1.72 0.95 8.73
C MET A 111 2.44 1.43 7.46
N MET A 112 1.85 2.41 6.77
CA MET A 112 2.38 2.97 5.52
C MET A 112 2.39 4.49 5.57
N THR A 113 3.56 5.11 5.42
CA THR A 113 3.68 6.58 5.42
C THR A 113 2.86 7.19 4.29
N LEU A 114 1.96 8.12 4.62
CA LEU A 114 1.13 8.85 3.66
C LEU A 114 1.72 10.21 3.29
N LEU A 115 2.19 10.94 4.30
CA LEU A 115 2.70 12.31 4.21
C LEU A 115 3.86 12.46 5.18
N SER A 116 5.04 12.83 4.67
CA SER A 116 6.23 13.15 5.47
C SER A 116 6.37 14.68 5.52
N ALA A 117 5.76 15.31 6.52
CA ALA A 117 5.73 16.77 6.63
C ALA A 117 6.98 17.32 7.33
N LYS A 118 7.35 18.56 7.02
CA LYS A 118 8.46 19.26 7.69
C LYS A 118 8.22 19.44 9.20
N THR A 119 6.97 19.63 9.59
CA THR A 119 6.56 19.60 11.00
C THR A 119 6.13 18.18 11.35
N PRO A 120 6.83 17.45 12.24
CA PRO A 120 6.53 16.04 12.50
C PRO A 120 5.10 15.75 12.98
N SER A 121 4.48 16.69 13.70
CA SER A 121 3.09 16.57 14.16
C SER A 121 2.04 16.67 13.04
N GLN A 122 2.45 16.99 11.81
CA GLN A 122 1.59 17.03 10.63
C GLN A 122 1.80 15.80 9.71
N SER A 123 2.77 14.95 10.00
CA SER A 123 3.01 13.73 9.22
C SER A 123 1.87 12.73 9.42
N LEU A 124 1.49 12.06 8.34
CA LEU A 124 0.37 11.13 8.31
C LEU A 124 0.81 9.73 7.92
N VAL A 125 0.09 8.75 8.46
CA VAL A 125 0.28 7.33 8.24
C VAL A 125 -1.06 6.68 7.91
N ILE A 126 -1.03 5.66 7.05
CA ILE A 126 -2.16 4.76 6.79
C ILE A 126 -2.04 3.59 7.76
N CYS A 127 -3.10 3.36 8.52
CA CYS A 127 -3.23 2.28 9.50
C CYS A 127 -4.29 1.29 8.97
N PRO A 128 -3.88 0.17 8.36
CA PRO A 128 -4.83 -0.78 7.80
C PRO A 128 -5.37 -1.77 8.86
N ASP A 129 -5.26 -1.48 10.16
CA ASP A 129 -5.57 -2.37 11.28
C ASP A 129 -7.06 -2.79 11.32
N LYS A 130 -7.96 -1.82 11.23
CA LYS A 130 -9.42 -2.00 11.29
C LYS A 130 -10.07 -2.05 9.91
N CYS A 131 -9.58 -1.23 8.98
CA CYS A 131 -10.08 -1.09 7.62
C CYS A 131 -8.92 -1.18 6.64
N GLY A 132 -9.05 -1.92 5.54
CA GLY A 132 -8.00 -1.98 4.52
C GLY A 132 -8.35 -2.90 3.35
N ASN A 133 -7.46 -2.98 2.36
CA ASN A 133 -7.62 -3.83 1.18
C ASN A 133 -6.48 -4.87 1.07
N ILE A 134 -6.21 -5.33 -0.15
CA ILE A 134 -5.18 -6.34 -0.42
C ILE A 134 -3.75 -5.82 -0.24
N ALA A 135 -3.51 -4.52 -0.33
CA ALA A 135 -2.18 -3.93 -0.33
C ALA A 135 -1.38 -4.28 0.92
N ARG A 136 -2.05 -4.36 2.07
CA ARG A 136 -1.43 -4.70 3.35
C ARG A 136 -0.85 -6.11 3.44
N PHE A 137 -1.24 -7.01 2.53
CA PHE A 137 -0.75 -8.40 2.50
C PHE A 137 0.39 -8.60 1.50
N ILE A 138 0.86 -7.53 0.83
CA ILE A 138 1.96 -7.62 -0.13
C ILE A 138 3.29 -7.53 0.62
N ASN A 139 4.18 -8.49 0.40
CA ASN A 139 5.40 -8.65 1.19
C ASN A 139 6.49 -7.65 0.83
N GLY A 140 7.38 -7.42 1.78
CA GLY A 140 8.58 -6.63 1.58
C GLY A 140 9.77 -7.49 1.15
N ILE A 141 10.73 -6.89 0.46
CA ILE A 141 12.03 -7.52 0.21
C ILE A 141 12.96 -7.45 1.42
N ASN A 142 13.91 -8.38 1.51
CA ASN A 142 15.06 -8.22 2.40
C ASN A 142 16.05 -7.19 1.79
N ASN A 143 16.22 -6.03 2.43
CA ASN A 143 17.11 -4.97 1.94
C ASN A 143 18.61 -5.27 2.13
N HIS A 144 18.95 -6.33 2.88
CA HIS A 144 20.30 -6.66 3.31
C HIS A 144 20.95 -7.77 2.48
N THR A 145 20.19 -8.46 1.62
CA THR A 145 20.72 -9.53 0.75
C THR A 145 20.50 -9.20 -0.73
N PRO A 146 21.47 -9.52 -1.62
CA PRO A 146 21.29 -9.36 -3.07
C PRO A 146 20.10 -10.16 -3.60
N GLU A 147 19.86 -11.34 -3.04
CA GLU A 147 18.77 -12.23 -3.42
C GLU A 147 17.41 -11.65 -3.04
N GLY A 148 17.29 -11.03 -1.87
CA GLY A 148 16.09 -10.31 -1.46
C GLY A 148 15.73 -9.18 -2.42
N LYS A 149 16.70 -8.35 -2.79
CA LYS A 149 16.49 -7.25 -3.75
C LYS A 149 16.03 -7.72 -5.12
N LYS A 150 16.48 -8.88 -5.60
CA LYS A 150 16.05 -9.46 -6.88
C LYS A 150 14.58 -9.88 -6.91
N LYS A 151 13.93 -10.08 -5.74
CA LYS A 151 12.51 -10.45 -5.67
C LYS A 151 11.56 -9.30 -6.01
N GLN A 152 12.03 -8.05 -5.91
CA GLN A 152 11.19 -6.89 -6.12
C GLN A 152 10.57 -6.89 -7.52
N ASN A 153 9.24 -6.82 -7.57
CA ASN A 153 8.48 -6.72 -8.82
C ASN A 153 7.40 -5.64 -8.78
N LEU A 154 7.20 -5.01 -7.61
CA LEU A 154 6.40 -3.81 -7.43
C LEU A 154 7.24 -2.65 -6.88
N LYS A 155 6.73 -1.44 -7.06
CA LYS A 155 7.21 -0.23 -6.39
C LYS A 155 6.03 0.48 -5.72
N CYS A 156 6.22 0.84 -4.46
CA CYS A 156 5.34 1.74 -3.72
C CYS A 156 5.71 3.18 -4.06
N VAL A 157 4.75 3.99 -4.46
CA VAL A 157 4.95 5.39 -4.86
C VAL A 157 3.86 6.27 -4.27
N ARG A 158 4.25 7.47 -3.84
CA ARG A 158 3.32 8.50 -3.36
C ARG A 158 3.09 9.53 -4.46
N TYR A 159 1.85 9.94 -4.64
CA TYR A 159 1.44 10.96 -5.61
C TYR A 159 0.46 11.95 -4.99
N ASP A 160 0.58 13.21 -5.42
CA ASP A 160 -0.46 14.21 -5.28
C ASP A 160 -1.55 13.93 -6.32
N VAL A 161 -2.75 13.61 -5.84
CA VAL A 161 -3.96 13.43 -6.65
C VAL A 161 -4.99 14.46 -6.20
N ASN A 162 -5.13 15.54 -6.96
CA ASN A 162 -6.06 16.64 -6.69
C ASN A 162 -5.85 17.34 -5.32
N GLY A 163 -4.59 17.44 -4.87
CA GLY A 163 -4.19 18.09 -3.62
C GLY A 163 -4.05 17.14 -2.43
N GLU A 164 -4.39 15.86 -2.58
CA GLU A 164 -4.31 14.84 -1.53
C GLU A 164 -3.18 13.83 -1.83
N CYS A 165 -2.44 13.42 -0.79
CA CYS A 165 -1.47 12.33 -0.91
C CYS A 165 -2.20 11.00 -1.13
N ARG A 166 -1.68 10.19 -2.07
CA ARG A 166 -2.14 8.83 -2.35
C ARG A 166 -0.96 7.88 -2.49
N VAL A 167 -1.10 6.65 -2.03
CA VAL A 167 -0.04 5.63 -2.07
C VAL A 167 -0.44 4.51 -3.03
N LEU A 168 0.33 4.31 -4.10
CA LEU A 168 0.04 3.34 -5.16
C LEU A 168 1.15 2.27 -5.22
N LEU A 169 0.74 1.03 -5.51
CA LEU A 169 1.65 -0.06 -5.85
C LEU A 169 1.59 -0.31 -7.35
N ILE A 170 2.73 -0.16 -8.03
CA ILE A 170 2.86 -0.27 -9.48
C ILE A 170 3.83 -1.40 -9.82
N ALA A 171 3.49 -2.23 -10.82
CA ALA A 171 4.41 -3.22 -11.35
C ALA A 171 5.61 -2.54 -12.03
N ILE A 172 6.83 -3.00 -11.73
CA ILE A 172 8.08 -2.45 -12.33
C ILE A 172 8.72 -3.39 -13.36
N ARG A 173 8.01 -4.46 -13.69
CA ARG A 173 8.28 -5.40 -14.77
C ARG A 173 7.03 -6.24 -15.01
N ASP A 174 7.05 -7.01 -16.09
CA ASP A 174 6.07 -8.06 -16.29
C ASP A 174 6.13 -9.11 -15.16
N ILE A 175 4.96 -9.56 -14.71
CA ILE A 175 4.76 -10.50 -13.60
C ILE A 175 3.95 -11.69 -14.11
N SER A 176 4.48 -12.89 -13.93
CA SER A 176 3.83 -14.12 -14.39
C SER A 176 2.74 -14.59 -13.43
N LYS A 177 1.77 -15.38 -13.92
CA LYS A 177 0.83 -16.08 -13.05
C LYS A 177 1.60 -16.97 -12.06
N GLY A 178 1.19 -16.95 -10.79
CA GLY A 178 1.79 -17.68 -9.67
C GLY A 178 3.01 -16.97 -9.06
N GLU A 179 3.41 -15.82 -9.60
CA GLU A 179 4.53 -15.07 -9.04
C GLU A 179 4.07 -14.23 -7.84
N ARG A 180 4.79 -14.36 -6.71
CA ARG A 180 4.53 -13.60 -5.49
C ARG A 180 4.98 -12.14 -5.66
N LEU A 181 4.19 -11.23 -5.11
CA LEU A 181 4.41 -9.79 -5.20
C LEU A 181 5.27 -9.29 -4.04
N TYR A 182 6.29 -8.51 -4.37
CA TYR A 182 7.19 -7.88 -3.41
C TYR A 182 7.49 -6.42 -3.78
N TYR A 183 7.47 -5.54 -2.80
CA TYR A 183 7.99 -4.17 -2.91
C TYR A 183 9.03 -3.87 -1.83
N ASP A 184 9.70 -2.72 -1.94
CA ASP A 184 10.61 -2.24 -0.90
C ASP A 184 9.83 -1.47 0.17
N TYR A 185 9.71 -2.05 1.37
CA TYR A 185 9.07 -1.38 2.52
C TYR A 185 9.83 -0.12 2.94
N ASN A 186 11.14 -0.07 2.65
CA ASN A 186 12.03 1.04 2.98
C ASN A 186 12.35 1.91 1.77
N GLY A 187 11.43 1.99 0.79
CA GLY A 187 11.66 2.72 -0.47
C GLY A 187 11.84 4.24 -0.32
N HIS A 188 11.56 4.81 0.85
CA HIS A 188 11.80 6.22 1.18
C HIS A 188 12.48 6.37 2.54
N GLU A 189 11.83 5.92 3.60
CA GLU A 189 12.33 5.88 4.97
C GLU A 189 12.92 4.49 5.29
N HIS A 190 13.83 4.38 6.25
CA HIS A 190 14.51 3.11 6.62
C HIS A 190 14.05 2.60 8.00
N GLU A 191 12.76 2.72 8.29
CA GLU A 191 12.18 2.44 9.61
C GLU A 191 11.73 0.98 9.77
N TYR A 192 11.58 0.22 8.68
CA TYR A 192 11.08 -1.14 8.73
C TYR A 192 12.22 -2.18 8.78
N PRO A 193 12.33 -3.00 9.85
CA PRO A 193 13.41 -3.99 9.95
C PRO A 193 13.17 -5.20 9.01
N THR A 194 13.97 -5.33 7.95
CA THR A 194 13.83 -6.41 6.95
C THR A 194 14.91 -7.50 7.02
N HIS A 195 15.78 -7.48 8.04
CA HIS A 195 16.88 -8.45 8.19
C HIS A 195 16.42 -9.91 8.21
N ASN A 196 15.24 -10.16 8.79
CA ASN A 196 14.67 -11.50 8.95
C ASN A 196 13.78 -11.93 7.78
N PHE A 197 13.63 -11.08 6.75
CA PHE A 197 12.83 -11.42 5.58
C PHE A 197 13.56 -12.47 4.73
N LEU A 198 12.79 -13.35 4.09
CA LEU A 198 13.31 -14.42 3.24
C LEU A 198 13.80 -13.94 1.88
#